data_AF-A0A9W7MCL7-F1
#
_entry.id   AF-A0A9W7MCL7-F1
#
_cell.length_a   1.000
_cell.length_b   1.000
_cell.length_c   1.000
_cell.angle_alpha   90.00
_cell.angle_beta   90.00
_cell.angle_gamma   90.00
#
_symmetry.space_group_name_H-M   'P 1'
#
loop_
_entity.id
_entity.type
_entity.pdbx_description
1 polymer ?
#
loop_
_entity_poly.entity_id
_entity_poly.type
_entity_poly.pdbx_seq_one_letter_code
_entity_poly.pdbx_strand_id
1 'polypeptide(L)'
;MQRNHIVHTQQKALPSFSLSPPSNSMVMANANIYLTLLLLLSILKWGQSASNYVQDACSVTRYRALCISTLAPFSSSAKTSPSKWARAGVSVTIGETKKVVHYLLKVKKYREMRGRYRIPLSDCIECFQDAVDQLHGSLGVLRNLSARNFYTQMGDVTTWLSAALTDQDTCVDGFGNPKGKQAKMLRNRVLRSSYFTSNALALVNKLATSGL
;
A
#
# COMPACT_ATOMS: atom_id res chain seq x y z
N MET A 1 66.01 6.48 69.90
CA MET A 1 66.70 6.70 68.61
C MET A 1 65.83 7.68 67.81
N GLN A 2 66.12 8.98 67.81
CA GLN A 2 66.89 9.68 66.74
C GLN A 2 66.34 9.32 65.34
N ARG A 3 65.82 10.20 64.47
CA ARG A 3 66.19 11.56 64.00
C ARG A 3 64.92 12.26 63.46
N ASN A 4 64.68 13.57 63.67
CA ASN A 4 65.22 14.73 62.93
C ASN A 4 64.95 14.65 61.40
N HIS A 5 64.48 15.66 60.65
CA HIS A 5 64.32 17.10 60.86
C HIS A 5 63.73 17.75 59.56
N ILE A 6 63.02 18.89 59.67
CA ILE A 6 62.90 20.03 58.71
C ILE A 6 62.00 19.73 57.47
N VAL A 7 61.10 20.59 56.97
CA VAL A 7 61.27 21.95 56.45
C VAL A 7 59.92 22.70 56.45
N HIS A 8 59.97 23.98 56.83
CA HIS A 8 58.92 24.99 56.61
C HIS A 8 58.73 25.27 55.10
N THR A 9 57.51 25.13 54.60
CA THR A 9 57.14 25.66 53.28
C THR A 9 55.88 26.51 53.41
N GLN A 10 56.06 27.83 53.28
CA GLN A 10 54.99 28.82 53.17
C GLN A 10 54.34 28.67 51.79
N GLN A 11 53.10 28.16 51.72
CA GLN A 11 52.32 28.13 50.48
C GLN A 11 51.39 29.36 50.45
N LYS A 12 51.73 30.32 49.59
CA LYS A 12 50.90 31.50 49.24
C LYS A 12 49.47 31.05 48.86
N ALA A 13 48.48 31.73 49.43
CA ALA A 13 47.07 31.58 49.08
C ALA A 13 46.81 31.91 47.60
N LEU A 14 46.11 31.01 46.91
CA LEU A 14 45.51 31.21 45.59
C LEU A 14 44.11 31.81 45.75
N PRO A 15 43.65 32.70 44.86
CA PRO A 15 42.32 33.32 44.97
C PRO A 15 41.23 32.28 44.72
N SER A 16 40.23 32.26 45.60
CA SER A 16 39.00 31.48 45.45
C SER A 16 38.15 32.06 44.31
N PHE A 17 38.15 31.41 43.15
CA PHE A 17 37.12 31.63 42.13
C PHE A 17 35.84 30.92 42.58
N SER A 18 34.86 31.68 43.05
CA SER A 18 33.50 31.20 43.27
C SER A 18 32.85 30.92 41.91
N LEU A 19 32.73 29.64 41.54
CA LEU A 19 31.90 29.23 40.42
C LEU A 19 30.43 29.31 40.85
N SER A 20 29.70 30.32 40.38
CA SER A 20 28.24 30.35 40.49
C SER A 20 27.65 29.18 39.70
N PRO A 21 26.63 28.45 40.21
CA PRO A 21 25.96 27.43 39.44
C PRO A 21 25.29 28.05 38.20
N PRO A 22 25.27 27.35 37.04
CA PRO A 22 24.60 27.87 35.86
C PRO A 22 23.11 28.08 36.14
N SER A 23 22.58 29.24 35.75
CA SER A 23 21.17 29.57 35.87
C SER A 23 20.29 28.60 35.09
N ASN A 24 19.21 28.10 35.71
CA ASN A 24 18.23 27.14 35.17
C ASN A 24 17.51 27.57 33.86
N SER A 25 17.76 28.78 33.35
CA SER A 25 17.13 29.32 32.14
C SER A 25 17.62 28.67 30.83
N MET A 26 18.78 28.02 30.81
CA MET A 26 19.33 27.38 29.60
C MET A 26 18.75 25.98 29.31
N VAL A 27 18.03 25.38 30.26
CA VAL A 27 17.47 24.01 30.14
C VAL A 27 16.09 24.02 29.45
N MET A 28 15.37 25.14 29.48
CA MET A 28 14.00 25.24 28.99
C MET A 28 13.92 25.45 27.47
N ALA A 29 14.93 26.08 26.84
CA ALA A 29 15.03 26.20 25.38
C ALA A 29 15.42 24.87 24.71
N ASN A 30 16.02 23.95 25.46
CA ASN A 30 16.49 22.65 24.98
C ASN A 30 15.40 21.58 25.01
N ALA A 31 14.49 21.60 25.98
CA ALA A 31 13.41 20.60 26.08
C ALA A 31 12.50 20.58 24.83
N ASN A 32 12.19 21.75 24.25
CA ASN A 32 11.40 21.86 23.02
C ASN A 32 12.17 21.38 21.77
N ILE A 33 13.49 21.58 21.74
CA ILE A 33 14.35 21.06 20.66
C ILE A 33 14.51 19.54 20.78
N TYR A 34 14.70 19.01 22.00
CA TYR A 34 14.72 17.57 22.24
C TYR A 34 13.38 16.93 21.90
N LEU A 35 12.26 17.56 22.26
CA LEU A 35 10.92 17.06 21.93
C LEU A 35 10.67 17.05 20.42
N THR A 36 11.04 18.12 19.71
CA THR A 36 10.91 18.17 18.24
C THR A 36 11.84 17.17 17.55
N LEU A 37 13.07 16.99 18.04
CA LEU A 37 14.01 15.98 17.53
C LEU A 37 13.49 14.56 17.77
N LEU A 38 12.95 14.26 18.96
CA LEU A 38 12.34 12.97 19.26
C LEU A 38 11.10 12.70 18.41
N LEU A 39 10.25 13.71 18.17
CA LEU A 39 9.11 13.61 17.26
C LEU A 39 9.57 13.35 15.82
N LEU A 40 10.58 14.07 15.32
CA LEU A 40 11.15 13.85 13.98
C LEU A 40 11.73 12.45 13.83
N LEU A 41 12.51 11.97 14.80
CA LEU A 41 13.07 10.62 14.80
C LEU A 41 11.97 9.54 14.81
N SER A 42 10.87 9.78 15.54
CA SER A 42 9.71 8.88 15.58
C SER A 42 8.98 8.84 14.24
N ILE A 43 8.82 10.00 13.59
CA ILE A 43 8.22 10.11 12.25
C ILE A 43 9.08 9.40 11.20
N LEU A 44 10.41 9.59 11.24
CA LEU A 44 11.35 8.93 10.32
C LEU A 44 11.33 7.41 10.46
N LYS A 45 11.37 6.89 11.70
CA LYS A 45 11.26 5.44 11.97
C LYS A 45 9.94 4.86 11.48
N TRP A 46 8.84 5.58 11.66
CA TRP A 46 7.52 5.14 11.18
C TRP A 46 7.49 5.11 9.64
N GLY A 47 7.94 6.15 8.96
CA GLY A 47 7.99 6.19 7.49
C GLY A 47 8.75 5.01 6.89
N GLN A 48 9.87 4.62 7.51
CA GLN A 48 10.65 3.46 7.08
C GLN A 48 9.93 2.13 7.30
N SER A 49 9.31 1.91 8.48
CA SER A 49 8.57 0.67 8.76
C SER A 49 7.32 0.52 7.89
N ALA A 50 6.57 1.59 7.67
CA ALA A 50 5.43 1.59 6.76
C ALA A 50 5.85 1.28 5.32
N SER A 51 6.96 1.85 4.86
CA SER A 51 7.53 1.55 3.55
C SER A 51 7.90 0.07 3.39
N ASN A 52 8.49 -0.55 4.42
CA ASN A 52 8.85 -1.97 4.38
C ASN A 52 7.63 -2.89 4.27
N TYR A 53 6.55 -2.62 5.00
CA TYR A 53 5.36 -3.48 4.97
C TYR A 53 4.73 -3.61 3.58
N VAL A 54 4.57 -2.50 2.85
CA VAL A 54 4.02 -2.56 1.49
C VAL A 54 4.99 -3.21 0.51
N GLN A 55 6.30 -2.96 0.68
CA GLN A 55 7.32 -3.60 -0.16
C GLN A 55 7.28 -5.12 0.00
N ASP A 56 7.18 -5.62 1.23
CA ASP A 56 7.12 -7.05 1.53
C ASP A 56 5.83 -7.67 1.00
N ALA A 57 4.67 -7.05 1.25
CA ALA A 57 3.39 -7.54 0.76
C ALA A 57 3.35 -7.62 -0.77
N CYS A 58 3.83 -6.58 -1.45
CA CYS A 58 3.86 -6.50 -2.91
C CYS A 58 4.94 -7.39 -3.55
N SER A 59 5.80 -8.06 -2.76
CA SER A 59 6.87 -8.90 -3.29
C SER A 59 6.38 -10.12 -4.06
N VAL A 60 5.19 -10.61 -3.75
CA VAL A 60 4.54 -11.74 -4.43
C VAL A 60 3.80 -11.34 -5.72
N THR A 61 3.76 -10.05 -6.05
CA THR A 61 2.91 -9.52 -7.12
C THR A 61 3.68 -9.33 -8.42
N ARG A 62 3.04 -9.62 -9.56
CA ARG A 62 3.62 -9.44 -10.89
C ARG A 62 3.85 -7.96 -11.22
N TYR A 63 2.89 -7.09 -10.89
CA TYR A 63 2.96 -5.66 -11.16
C TYR A 63 3.35 -4.90 -9.89
N ARG A 64 4.56 -5.17 -9.39
CA ARG A 64 5.03 -4.72 -8.07
C ARG A 64 4.99 -3.20 -7.87
N ALA A 65 5.43 -2.42 -8.86
CA ALA A 65 5.38 -0.95 -8.77
C ALA A 65 3.92 -0.42 -8.67
N LEU A 66 2.99 -1.05 -9.39
CA LEU A 66 1.57 -0.71 -9.31
C LEU A 66 1.00 -1.09 -7.94
N CYS A 67 1.34 -2.27 -7.42
CA CYS A 67 0.97 -2.70 -6.08
C CYS A 67 1.46 -1.70 -5.03
N ILE A 68 2.76 -1.36 -5.02
CA ILE A 68 3.35 -0.47 -4.01
C ILE A 68 2.71 0.91 -4.06
N SER A 69 2.62 1.53 -5.25
CA SER A 69 2.08 2.88 -5.38
C SER A 69 0.61 2.99 -4.96
N THR A 70 -0.18 1.91 -5.10
CA THR A 70 -1.61 1.93 -4.81
C THR A 70 -1.96 1.42 -3.42
N LEU A 71 -1.10 0.60 -2.82
CA LEU A 71 -1.32 0.00 -1.50
C LEU A 71 -0.51 0.66 -0.38
N ALA A 72 0.42 1.56 -0.68
CA ALA A 72 1.18 2.31 0.32
C ALA A 72 0.31 2.96 1.43
N PRO A 73 -0.88 3.54 1.14
CA PRO A 73 -1.75 4.10 2.18
C PRO A 73 -2.25 3.10 3.22
N PHE A 74 -2.22 1.79 2.93
CA PHE A 74 -2.67 0.73 3.83
C PHE A 74 -1.56 0.17 4.73
N SER A 75 -0.31 0.59 4.54
CA SER A 75 0.85 -0.01 5.21
C SER A 75 0.75 -0.03 6.73
N SER A 76 0.35 1.09 7.34
CA SER A 76 0.25 1.22 8.79
C SER A 76 -0.90 0.39 9.38
N SER A 77 -1.98 0.18 8.64
CA SER A 77 -3.14 -0.58 9.11
C SER A 77 -3.01 -2.08 8.84
N ALA A 78 -2.40 -2.46 7.71
CA ALA A 78 -2.16 -3.83 7.30
C ALA A 78 -0.97 -4.48 8.01
N LYS A 79 0.14 -3.74 8.16
CA LYS A 79 1.41 -4.23 8.72
C LYS A 79 1.83 -5.54 8.05
N THR A 80 1.99 -6.62 8.82
CA THR A 80 2.36 -7.95 8.33
C THR A 80 1.17 -8.85 8.00
N SER A 81 -0.08 -8.38 8.13
CA SER A 81 -1.28 -9.22 8.00
C SER A 81 -1.64 -9.51 6.53
N PRO A 82 -1.56 -10.78 6.07
CA PRO A 82 -1.94 -11.13 4.70
C PRO A 82 -3.42 -10.86 4.43
N SER A 83 -4.29 -11.09 5.42
CA SER A 83 -5.74 -10.86 5.30
C SER A 83 -6.05 -9.39 5.04
N LYS A 84 -5.38 -8.47 5.74
CA LYS A 84 -5.57 -7.03 5.51
C LYS A 84 -5.04 -6.59 4.14
N TRP A 85 -3.91 -7.14 3.69
CA TRP A 85 -3.40 -6.86 2.35
C TRP A 85 -4.29 -7.40 1.24
N ALA A 86 -4.82 -8.62 1.37
CA ALA A 86 -5.79 -9.19 0.43
C ALA A 86 -7.05 -8.31 0.33
N ARG A 87 -7.62 -7.91 1.47
CA ARG A 87 -8.78 -6.99 1.52
C ARG A 87 -8.48 -5.63 0.87
N ALA A 88 -7.32 -5.05 1.17
CA ALA A 88 -6.91 -3.77 0.59
C ALA A 88 -6.73 -3.88 -0.94
N GLY A 89 -6.05 -4.94 -1.40
CA GLY A 89 -5.87 -5.26 -2.81
C GLY A 89 -7.19 -5.34 -3.56
N VAL A 90 -8.13 -6.19 -3.10
CA VAL A 90 -9.45 -6.33 -3.73
C VAL A 90 -10.24 -5.00 -3.67
N SER A 91 -10.18 -4.27 -2.56
CA SER A 91 -10.87 -2.98 -2.43
C SER A 91 -10.36 -1.93 -3.41
N VAL A 92 -9.04 -1.84 -3.63
CA VAL A 92 -8.45 -0.95 -4.63
C VAL A 92 -8.88 -1.38 -6.04
N THR A 93 -8.82 -2.68 -6.33
CA THR A 93 -9.25 -3.22 -7.63
C THR A 93 -10.70 -2.88 -7.95
N ILE A 94 -11.64 -2.98 -6.99
CA ILE A 94 -13.03 -2.54 -7.18
C ILE A 94 -13.10 -1.08 -7.63
N GLY A 95 -12.34 -0.20 -6.96
CA GLY A 95 -12.31 1.22 -7.27
C GLY A 95 -11.81 1.49 -8.70
N GLU A 96 -10.73 0.82 -9.10
CA GLU A 96 -10.15 0.97 -10.44
C GLU A 96 -11.03 0.37 -11.53
N THR A 97 -11.61 -0.82 -11.32
CA THR A 97 -12.55 -1.44 -12.28
C THR A 97 -13.79 -0.57 -12.48
N LYS A 98 -14.35 0.02 -11.40
CA LYS A 98 -15.49 0.96 -11.50
C LYS A 98 -15.14 2.23 -12.29
N LYS A 99 -13.92 2.76 -12.17
CA LYS A 99 -13.46 3.88 -13.00
C LYS A 99 -13.43 3.51 -14.48
N VAL A 100 -13.06 2.27 -14.81
CA VAL A 100 -13.11 1.77 -16.19
C VAL A 100 -14.55 1.62 -16.68
N VAL A 101 -15.46 1.04 -15.89
CA VAL A 101 -16.91 1.00 -16.23
C VAL A 101 -17.44 2.39 -16.57
N HIS A 102 -17.18 3.38 -15.70
CA HIS A 102 -17.64 4.76 -15.93
C HIS A 102 -17.06 5.35 -17.22
N TYR A 103 -15.78 5.09 -17.50
CA TYR A 103 -15.15 5.50 -18.75
C TYR A 103 -15.79 4.83 -19.97
N LEU A 104 -16.02 3.51 -19.96
CA LEU A 104 -16.64 2.78 -21.07
C LEU A 104 -18.06 3.29 -21.37
N LEU A 105 -18.86 3.54 -20.31
CA LEU A 105 -20.18 4.14 -20.44
C LEU A 105 -20.14 5.54 -21.05
N LYS A 106 -19.15 6.36 -20.65
CA LYS A 106 -18.93 7.69 -21.23
C LYS A 106 -18.61 7.61 -22.72
N VAL A 107 -17.68 6.72 -23.10
CA VAL A 107 -17.31 6.47 -24.51
C VAL A 107 -18.52 6.02 -25.34
N LYS A 108 -19.37 5.15 -24.78
CA LYS A 108 -20.62 4.70 -25.41
C LYS A 108 -21.62 5.85 -25.58
N LYS A 109 -21.85 6.64 -24.53
CA LYS A 109 -22.78 7.78 -24.52
C LYS A 109 -22.42 8.83 -25.56
N TYR A 110 -21.14 9.21 -25.65
CA TYR A 110 -20.67 10.23 -26.60
C TYR A 110 -20.37 9.68 -27.99
N ARG A 111 -20.61 8.39 -28.25
CA ARG A 111 -20.38 7.73 -29.55
C ARG A 111 -18.96 7.95 -30.06
N GLU A 112 -17.99 7.94 -29.13
CA GLU A 112 -16.55 8.10 -29.40
C GLU A 112 -15.96 6.85 -30.06
N MET A 113 -16.68 5.73 -30.01
CA MET A 113 -16.37 4.50 -30.75
C MET A 113 -17.45 4.24 -31.81
N ARG A 114 -17.02 3.99 -33.05
CA ARG A 114 -17.89 3.82 -34.22
C ARG A 114 -17.52 2.57 -35.01
N GLY A 115 -18.41 2.18 -35.92
CA GLY A 115 -18.22 1.03 -36.81
C GLY A 115 -17.94 -0.26 -36.05
N ARG A 116 -16.84 -0.93 -36.41
CA ARG A 116 -16.44 -2.25 -35.90
C ARG A 116 -16.28 -2.36 -34.38
N TYR A 117 -16.23 -1.24 -33.66
CA TYR A 117 -16.02 -1.24 -32.21
C TYR A 117 -17.28 -1.08 -31.36
N ARG A 118 -18.47 -0.96 -31.98
CA ARG A 118 -19.72 -0.78 -31.22
C ARG A 118 -20.11 -2.01 -30.41
N ILE A 119 -19.95 -3.20 -30.99
CA ILE A 119 -20.24 -4.47 -30.34
C ILE A 119 -19.18 -4.75 -29.25
N PRO A 120 -17.85 -4.75 -29.56
CA PRO A 120 -16.82 -4.91 -28.53
C PRO A 120 -16.92 -3.95 -27.34
N LEU A 121 -17.36 -2.71 -27.57
CA LEU A 121 -17.58 -1.76 -26.48
C LEU A 121 -18.74 -2.16 -25.56
N SER A 122 -19.83 -2.70 -26.13
CA SER A 122 -20.98 -3.14 -25.31
C SER A 122 -20.62 -4.39 -24.52
N ASP A 123 -20.00 -5.37 -25.15
CA ASP A 123 -19.53 -6.60 -24.49
C ASP A 123 -18.53 -6.27 -23.39
N CYS A 124 -17.61 -5.33 -23.64
CA CYS A 124 -16.66 -4.89 -22.62
C CYS A 124 -17.33 -4.22 -21.41
N ILE A 125 -18.46 -3.52 -21.61
CA ILE A 125 -19.20 -2.93 -20.48
C ILE A 125 -19.80 -4.03 -19.60
N GLU A 126 -20.39 -5.06 -20.22
CA GLU A 126 -20.97 -6.22 -19.54
C GLU A 126 -19.89 -6.98 -18.75
N CYS A 127 -18.79 -7.37 -19.41
CA CYS A 127 -17.65 -8.02 -18.76
C CYS A 127 -17.13 -7.23 -17.54
N PHE A 128 -17.05 -5.89 -17.64
CA PHE A 128 -16.58 -5.08 -16.51
C PHE A 128 -17.62 -4.91 -15.40
N GLN A 129 -18.92 -5.03 -15.70
CA GLN A 129 -19.97 -5.07 -14.68
C GLN A 129 -19.89 -6.40 -13.91
N ASP A 130 -19.75 -7.52 -14.63
CA ASP A 130 -19.57 -8.85 -14.03
C ASP A 130 -18.31 -8.91 -13.16
N ALA A 131 -17.19 -8.39 -13.67
CA ALA A 131 -15.95 -8.29 -12.91
C ALA A 131 -16.14 -7.48 -11.61
N VAL A 132 -16.93 -6.40 -11.61
CA VAL A 132 -17.22 -5.62 -10.40
C VAL A 132 -18.00 -6.45 -9.38
N ASP A 133 -18.99 -7.23 -9.84
CA ASP A 133 -19.81 -8.05 -8.95
C ASP A 133 -19.01 -9.20 -8.32
N GLN A 134 -18.17 -9.86 -9.11
CA GLN A 134 -17.23 -10.89 -8.64
C GLN A 134 -16.21 -10.33 -7.64
N LEU A 135 -15.71 -9.11 -7.88
CA LEU A 135 -14.82 -8.42 -6.95
C LEU A 135 -15.52 -8.05 -5.63
N HIS A 136 -16.80 -7.66 -5.67
CA HIS A 136 -17.58 -7.42 -4.45
C HIS A 136 -17.85 -8.71 -3.68
N GLY A 137 -18.20 -9.80 -4.35
CA GLY A 137 -18.34 -11.12 -3.74
C GLY A 137 -17.06 -11.53 -3.01
N SER A 138 -15.92 -11.38 -3.69
CA SER A 138 -14.59 -11.62 -3.14
C SER A 138 -14.33 -10.80 -1.87
N LEU A 139 -14.59 -9.49 -1.90
CA LEU A 139 -14.39 -8.62 -0.74
C LEU A 139 -15.35 -8.96 0.41
N GLY A 140 -16.59 -9.36 0.08
CA GLY A 140 -17.58 -9.81 1.05
C GLY A 140 -17.11 -11.02 1.85
N VAL A 141 -16.57 -12.03 1.16
CA VAL A 141 -16.00 -13.22 1.81
C VAL A 141 -14.75 -12.87 2.62
N LEU A 142 -13.82 -12.07 2.06
CA LEU A 142 -12.60 -11.66 2.76
C LEU A 142 -12.87 -10.86 4.06
N ARG A 143 -14.02 -10.19 4.16
CA ARG A 143 -14.44 -9.48 5.38
C ARG A 143 -15.00 -10.40 6.47
N ASN A 144 -15.42 -11.61 6.10
CA ASN A 144 -16.11 -12.57 6.96
C ASN A 144 -15.42 -13.94 6.95
N LEU A 145 -14.09 -13.95 6.88
CA LEU A 145 -13.30 -15.18 6.94
C LEU A 145 -13.48 -15.87 8.29
N SER A 146 -13.61 -17.20 8.24
CA SER A 146 -13.72 -18.05 9.42
C SER A 146 -12.67 -19.15 9.37
N ALA A 147 -12.08 -19.50 10.50
CA ALA A 147 -11.12 -20.60 10.57
C ALA A 147 -11.74 -21.94 10.11
N ARG A 148 -13.03 -22.15 10.42
CA ARG A 148 -13.76 -23.37 10.06
C ARG A 148 -13.92 -23.56 8.55
N ASN A 149 -14.23 -22.50 7.81
CA ASN A 149 -14.54 -22.57 6.38
C ASN A 149 -13.45 -21.95 5.50
N PHE A 150 -12.27 -21.66 6.07
CA PHE A 150 -11.24 -20.84 5.42
C PHE A 150 -10.89 -21.33 4.02
N TYR A 151 -10.64 -22.62 3.83
CA TYR A 151 -10.23 -23.17 2.53
C TYR A 151 -11.32 -23.04 1.46
N THR A 152 -12.58 -23.32 1.80
CA THR A 152 -13.71 -23.13 0.89
C THR A 152 -13.88 -21.65 0.54
N GLN A 153 -13.85 -20.78 1.55
CA GLN A 153 -13.94 -19.32 1.35
C GLN A 153 -12.82 -18.77 0.47
N MET A 154 -11.58 -19.24 0.66
CA MET A 154 -10.47 -18.84 -0.20
C MET A 154 -10.59 -19.41 -1.62
N GLY A 155 -11.19 -20.59 -1.79
CA GLY A 155 -11.55 -21.15 -3.09
C GLY A 155 -12.55 -20.27 -3.85
N ASP A 156 -13.60 -19.80 -3.18
CA ASP A 156 -14.60 -18.89 -3.76
C ASP A 156 -13.95 -17.57 -4.20
N VAL A 157 -13.16 -16.95 -3.32
CA VAL A 157 -12.45 -15.69 -3.60
C VAL A 157 -11.49 -15.84 -4.79
N THR A 158 -10.74 -16.95 -4.84
CA THR A 158 -9.79 -17.23 -5.94
C THR A 158 -10.53 -17.40 -7.26
N THR A 159 -11.66 -18.12 -7.24
CA THR A 159 -12.51 -18.35 -8.42
C THR A 159 -13.05 -17.04 -8.96
N TRP A 160 -13.64 -16.20 -8.11
CA TRP A 160 -14.20 -14.92 -8.53
C TRP A 160 -13.15 -13.92 -9.01
N LEU A 161 -11.96 -13.87 -8.38
CA LEU A 161 -10.87 -13.03 -8.90
C LEU A 161 -10.32 -13.51 -10.23
N SER A 162 -10.29 -14.82 -10.47
CA SER A 162 -9.87 -15.40 -11.75
C SER A 162 -10.91 -15.17 -12.85
N ALA A 163 -12.20 -15.24 -12.52
CA ALA A 163 -13.30 -14.84 -13.40
C ALA A 163 -13.17 -13.36 -13.78
N ALA A 164 -12.90 -12.47 -12.81
CA ALA A 164 -12.80 -11.03 -13.07
C ALA A 164 -11.62 -10.70 -13.99
N LEU A 165 -10.52 -11.44 -13.89
CA LEU A 165 -9.41 -11.36 -14.85
C LEU A 165 -9.82 -11.82 -16.24
N THR A 166 -10.55 -12.94 -16.32
CA THR A 166 -11.01 -13.52 -17.60
C THR A 166 -11.96 -12.57 -18.32
N ASP A 167 -12.88 -11.91 -17.61
CA ASP A 167 -13.77 -10.90 -18.17
C ASP A 167 -13.00 -9.67 -18.70
N GLN A 168 -12.00 -9.22 -17.94
CA GLN A 168 -11.15 -8.10 -18.34
C GLN A 168 -10.32 -8.44 -19.59
N ASP A 169 -9.76 -9.64 -19.66
CA ASP A 169 -8.98 -10.13 -20.80
C ASP A 169 -9.88 -10.35 -22.03
N THR A 170 -11.09 -10.90 -21.85
CA THR A 170 -12.10 -11.04 -22.91
C THR A 170 -12.45 -9.68 -23.52
N CYS A 171 -12.63 -8.65 -22.69
CA CYS A 171 -12.79 -7.29 -23.21
C CYS A 171 -11.58 -6.85 -24.05
N VAL A 172 -10.34 -7.04 -23.56
CA VAL A 172 -9.13 -6.66 -24.31
C VAL A 172 -9.09 -7.34 -25.68
N ASP A 173 -9.41 -8.63 -25.73
CA ASP A 173 -9.40 -9.45 -26.94
C ASP A 173 -10.47 -9.02 -27.95
N GLY A 174 -11.64 -8.59 -27.47
CA GLY A 174 -12.70 -8.03 -28.31
C GLY A 174 -12.26 -6.81 -29.15
N PHE A 175 -11.21 -6.09 -28.73
CA PHE A 175 -10.66 -4.98 -29.51
C PHE A 175 -9.54 -5.38 -30.49
N GLY A 176 -9.03 -6.61 -30.40
CA GLY A 176 -7.96 -7.16 -31.25
C GLY A 176 -6.76 -6.21 -31.37
N ASN A 177 -6.39 -5.86 -32.61
CA ASN A 177 -5.42 -4.80 -32.90
C ASN A 177 -6.14 -3.46 -33.18
N PRO A 178 -6.29 -2.57 -32.17
CA PRO A 178 -7.05 -1.35 -32.32
C PRO A 178 -6.35 -0.33 -33.24
N LYS A 179 -7.12 0.20 -34.21
CA LYS A 179 -6.73 1.32 -35.08
C LYS A 179 -7.32 2.61 -34.52
N GLY A 180 -6.53 3.68 -34.53
CA GLY A 180 -6.93 4.98 -34.00
C GLY A 180 -6.67 5.17 -32.51
N LYS A 181 -6.52 6.44 -32.10
CA LYS A 181 -6.11 6.83 -30.75
C LYS A 181 -7.10 6.37 -29.68
N GLN A 182 -8.41 6.54 -29.92
CA GLN A 182 -9.45 6.21 -28.93
C GLN A 182 -9.49 4.72 -28.58
N ALA A 183 -9.46 3.84 -29.59
CA ALA A 183 -9.51 2.39 -29.39
C ALA A 183 -8.25 1.88 -28.65
N LYS A 184 -7.08 2.44 -28.96
CA LYS A 184 -5.83 2.15 -28.23
C LYS A 184 -5.90 2.61 -26.77
N MET A 185 -6.40 3.82 -26.53
CA MET A 185 -6.56 4.36 -25.17
C MET A 185 -7.53 3.52 -24.33
N LEU A 186 -8.66 3.09 -24.92
CA LEU A 186 -9.61 2.21 -24.25
C LEU A 186 -8.98 0.88 -23.89
N ARG A 187 -8.37 0.19 -24.86
CA ARG A 187 -7.70 -1.10 -24.63
C ARG A 187 -6.64 -0.99 -23.53
N ASN A 188 -5.85 0.07 -23.51
CA ASN A 188 -4.82 0.27 -22.49
C ASN A 188 -5.40 0.51 -21.09
N ARG A 189 -6.54 1.22 -20.97
CA ARG A 189 -7.23 1.41 -19.69
C ARG A 189 -7.78 0.10 -19.15
N VAL A 190 -8.41 -0.68 -20.02
CA VAL A 190 -8.93 -2.02 -19.72
C VAL A 190 -7.78 -2.94 -19.27
N LEU A 191 -6.70 -3.01 -20.04
CA LEU A 191 -5.53 -3.82 -19.72
C LEU A 191 -4.88 -3.41 -18.39
N ARG A 192 -4.81 -2.11 -18.10
CA ARG A 192 -4.31 -1.65 -16.80
C ARG A 192 -5.20 -2.12 -15.64
N SER A 193 -6.51 -2.28 -15.85
CA SER A 193 -7.44 -2.83 -14.85
C SER A 193 -7.06 -4.27 -14.47
N SER A 194 -6.71 -5.11 -15.44
CA SER A 194 -6.30 -6.50 -15.18
C SER A 194 -5.01 -6.62 -14.39
N TYR A 195 -4.15 -5.59 -14.42
CA TYR A 195 -2.96 -5.56 -13.56
C TYR A 195 -3.30 -5.39 -12.09
N PHE A 196 -4.35 -4.63 -11.75
CA PHE A 196 -4.85 -4.52 -10.39
C PHE A 196 -5.45 -5.84 -9.90
N THR A 197 -6.29 -6.47 -10.72
CA THR A 197 -6.90 -7.77 -10.39
C THR A 197 -5.83 -8.85 -10.21
N SER A 198 -4.81 -8.88 -11.08
CA SER A 198 -3.68 -9.81 -10.98
C SER A 198 -2.89 -9.62 -9.67
N ASN A 199 -2.63 -8.38 -9.28
CA ASN A 199 -1.98 -8.10 -7.99
C ASN A 199 -2.86 -8.51 -6.80
N ALA A 200 -4.17 -8.25 -6.87
CA ALA A 200 -5.11 -8.66 -5.81
C ALA A 200 -5.17 -10.18 -5.65
N LEU A 201 -5.20 -10.93 -6.77
CA LEU A 201 -5.16 -12.38 -6.78
C LEU A 201 -3.87 -12.91 -6.13
N ALA A 202 -2.72 -12.31 -6.42
CA ALA A 202 -1.45 -12.69 -5.79
C ALA A 202 -1.46 -12.49 -4.26
N LEU A 203 -2.05 -11.39 -3.76
CA LEU A 203 -2.20 -11.14 -2.32
C LEU A 203 -3.18 -12.12 -1.67
N VAL A 204 -4.28 -12.47 -2.35
CA VAL A 204 -5.23 -13.50 -1.92
C VAL A 204 -4.55 -14.88 -1.84
N ASN A 205 -3.75 -15.25 -2.84
CA ASN A 205 -2.99 -16.49 -2.82
C ASN A 205 -1.95 -16.52 -1.68
N LYS A 206 -1.33 -15.37 -1.37
CA LYS A 206 -0.47 -15.23 -0.20
C LYS A 206 -1.24 -15.47 1.10
N LEU A 207 -2.46 -14.96 1.23
CA LEU A 207 -3.33 -15.27 2.36
C LEU A 207 -3.68 -16.77 2.43
N ALA A 208 -4.10 -17.37 1.31
CA ALA A 208 -4.47 -18.79 1.26
C ALA A 208 -3.33 -19.72 1.73
N THR A 209 -2.08 -19.37 1.41
CA THR A 209 -0.90 -20.13 1.82
C THR A 209 -0.43 -19.81 3.24
N SER A 210 -0.72 -18.62 3.77
CA SER A 210 -0.29 -18.22 5.11
C SER A 210 -1.29 -18.64 6.20
N GLY A 211 -2.55 -18.87 5.85
CA GLY A 211 -3.63 -19.09 6.81
C GLY A 211 -4.14 -17.79 7.45
N LEU A 212 -5.14 -17.94 8.33
CA LEU A 212 -5.68 -16.86 9.16
C LEU A 212 -4.76 -16.49 10.32
#